data_AF-A0AAV4KHJ1-F1
#
_entry.id   AF-A0AAV4KHJ1-F1
#
_cell.length_a   1.000
_cell.length_b   1.000
_cell.length_c   1.000
_cell.angle_alpha   90.00
_cell.angle_beta   90.00
_cell.angle_gamma   90.00
#
_symmetry.space_group_name_H-M   'P 1'
#
loop_
_entity.id
_entity.type
_entity.pdbx_description
1 polymer ?
#
loop_
_entity_poly.entity_id
_entity_poly.type
_entity_poly.pdbx_seq_one_letter_code
_entity_poly.pdbx_strand_id
1 'polypeptide(L)'
;MERSEAAARVAEAVHDLASDVVSALKGGDHSSARSGTTGAEGDGPWLAAVRMLGPDLLLPALVHGRPPHPQDVAACRRAADTFPPRADSSPVTVWSHWALTRMSDHSDARSVTFGAPDGLPAEHGPDHDAGSGGARDAWPAAVPWQQLTHQLALLAPLAVPGDTATAAACGHTVLAESAVARVARQRPVDLARGFVRAVRRRDWLQAAAAGRWLAVVDDVPKTLGLDSGLDFVLLMGGSDPRVDLHVHAAQHFRAIRSAGVEREDGTGVRA
;
A
#
# COMPACT_ATOMS: atom_id res chain seq x y z
N MET A 1 24.95 -16.45 -14.78
CA MET A 1 25.23 -16.45 -13.33
C MET A 1 24.91 -15.09 -12.71
N GLU A 2 25.43 -13.99 -13.26
CA GLU A 2 25.25 -12.61 -12.77
C GLU A 2 23.79 -12.15 -12.57
N ARG A 3 22.87 -12.49 -13.48
CA ARG A 3 21.43 -12.14 -13.33
C ARG A 3 20.78 -12.78 -12.10
N SER A 4 21.23 -13.97 -11.69
CA SER A 4 20.72 -14.67 -10.51
C SER A 4 21.20 -14.02 -9.22
N GLU A 5 22.43 -13.50 -9.24
CA GLU A 5 23.04 -12.84 -8.10
C GLU A 5 22.45 -11.45 -7.87
N ALA A 6 22.23 -10.68 -8.94
CA ALA A 6 21.53 -9.40 -8.86
C ALA A 6 20.09 -9.57 -8.34
N ALA A 7 19.36 -10.60 -8.82
CA ALA A 7 18.01 -10.89 -8.32
C ALA A 7 18.02 -11.29 -6.84
N ALA A 8 19.02 -12.05 -6.38
CA ALA A 8 19.16 -12.43 -4.98
C ALA A 8 19.39 -11.21 -4.08
N ARG A 9 20.31 -10.30 -4.46
CA ARG A 9 20.57 -9.06 -3.71
C ARG A 9 19.35 -8.16 -3.63
N VAL A 10 18.56 -8.11 -4.70
CA VAL A 10 17.30 -7.36 -4.73
C VAL A 10 16.25 -8.00 -3.79
N ALA A 11 16.15 -9.32 -3.78
CA ALA A 11 15.24 -10.04 -2.88
C ALA A 11 15.61 -9.87 -1.41
N GLU A 12 16.91 -9.90 -1.08
CA GLU A 12 17.44 -9.62 0.25
C GLU A 12 17.13 -8.17 0.67
N ALA A 13 17.41 -7.19 -0.19
CA ALA A 13 17.09 -5.79 0.10
C ALA A 13 15.57 -5.55 0.32
N VAL A 14 14.69 -6.26 -0.40
CA VAL A 14 13.25 -6.23 -0.15
C VAL A 14 12.89 -6.83 1.20
N HIS A 15 13.52 -7.95 1.56
CA HIS A 15 13.29 -8.61 2.83
C HIS A 15 13.69 -7.72 4.01
N ASP A 16 14.88 -7.13 3.96
CA ASP A 16 15.39 -6.23 4.98
C ASP A 16 14.49 -4.99 5.12
N LEU A 17 14.18 -4.34 3.99
CA LEU A 17 13.34 -3.14 4.01
C LEU A 17 11.92 -3.43 4.50
N ALA A 18 11.32 -4.57 4.12
CA ALA A 18 10.02 -4.95 4.65
C ALA A 18 10.08 -5.22 6.16
N SER A 19 11.17 -5.81 6.66
CA SER A 19 11.38 -6.06 8.09
C SER A 19 11.51 -4.77 8.89
N ASP A 20 12.22 -3.77 8.35
CA ASP A 20 12.34 -2.44 8.93
C ASP A 20 10.99 -1.73 9.02
N VAL A 21 10.20 -1.78 7.94
CA VAL A 21 8.84 -1.19 7.91
C VAL A 21 7.93 -1.88 8.93
N VAL A 22 7.95 -3.22 9.00
CA VAL A 22 7.18 -3.98 9.99
C VAL A 22 7.58 -3.60 11.42
N SER A 23 8.87 -3.44 11.67
CA SER A 23 9.38 -3.01 12.98
C SER A 23 8.88 -1.61 13.33
N ALA A 24 8.91 -0.67 12.38
CA ALA A 24 8.38 0.68 12.55
C ALA A 24 6.85 0.70 12.78
N LEU A 25 6.10 -0.19 12.13
CA LEU A 25 4.66 -0.35 12.35
C LEU A 25 4.37 -0.81 13.78
N LYS A 26 5.09 -1.82 14.28
CA LYS A 26 4.93 -2.38 15.62
C LYS A 26 5.40 -1.43 16.73
N GLY A 27 6.55 -0.77 16.53
CA GLY A 27 7.26 -0.03 17.58
C GLY A 27 6.99 1.48 17.63
N GLY A 28 6.45 2.08 16.56
CA GLY A 28 6.22 3.52 16.48
C GLY A 28 7.48 4.38 16.31
N ASP A 29 8.66 3.77 16.26
CA ASP A 29 9.90 4.43 15.89
C ASP A 29 10.01 4.53 14.37
N HIS A 30 10.46 5.69 13.89
CA HIS A 30 10.52 5.99 12.46
C HIS A 30 11.57 5.10 11.78
N SER A 31 11.22 4.48 10.64
CA SER A 31 12.20 3.88 9.75
C SER A 31 13.16 4.98 9.28
N SER A 32 14.42 4.96 9.72
CA SER A 32 15.48 5.69 9.03
C SER A 32 16.02 4.75 7.97
N ALA A 33 15.31 4.63 6.84
CA ALA A 33 15.48 3.53 5.88
C ALA A 33 16.91 3.39 5.32
N ARG A 34 17.83 4.32 5.61
CA ARG A 34 19.22 3.99 5.99
C ARG A 34 19.96 5.29 6.28
N SER A 35 20.11 5.64 7.55
CA SER A 35 21.24 6.47 7.95
C SER A 35 22.52 5.64 7.79
N GLY A 36 23.08 5.52 6.57
CA GLY A 36 24.40 4.90 6.44
C GLY A 36 24.86 4.26 5.12
N THR A 37 24.29 4.52 3.94
CA THR A 37 24.98 4.13 2.69
C THR A 37 25.37 5.29 1.82
N THR A 38 26.56 5.79 2.14
CA THR A 38 27.48 6.46 1.25
C THR A 38 27.99 5.46 0.20
N GLY A 39 27.51 5.55 -1.04
CA GLY A 39 28.15 4.90 -2.19
C GLY A 39 27.25 4.81 -3.43
N ALA A 40 27.50 5.66 -4.42
CA ALA A 40 26.75 5.73 -5.68
C ALA A 40 26.73 4.44 -6.52
N GLU A 41 27.56 3.44 -6.19
CA GLU A 41 27.61 2.12 -6.87
C GLU A 41 26.80 1.02 -6.17
N GLY A 42 26.27 1.24 -4.96
CA GLY A 42 25.58 0.21 -4.15
C GLY A 42 24.06 0.40 -3.98
N ASP A 43 23.49 1.50 -4.48
CA ASP A 43 22.09 1.88 -4.22
C ASP A 43 21.07 1.17 -5.14
N GLY A 44 21.52 0.46 -6.18
CA GLY A 44 20.64 -0.18 -7.16
C GLY A 44 19.65 -1.20 -6.58
N PRO A 45 20.11 -2.22 -5.84
CA PRO A 45 19.21 -3.21 -5.20
C PRO A 45 18.28 -2.57 -4.18
N TRP A 46 18.76 -1.57 -3.44
CA TRP A 46 17.98 -0.83 -2.48
C TRP A 46 16.85 -0.02 -3.12
N LEU A 47 17.14 0.78 -4.15
CA LEU A 47 16.10 1.54 -4.88
C LEU A 47 15.11 0.59 -5.58
N ALA A 48 15.55 -0.59 -6.03
CA ALA A 48 14.66 -1.61 -6.54
C ALA A 48 13.73 -2.17 -5.44
N ALA A 49 14.24 -2.34 -4.22
CA ALA A 49 13.43 -2.73 -3.06
C ALA A 49 12.40 -1.65 -2.70
N VAL A 50 12.81 -0.38 -2.65
CA VAL A 50 11.90 0.76 -2.44
C VAL A 50 10.80 0.77 -3.51
N ARG A 51 11.14 0.53 -4.77
CA ARG A 51 10.14 0.41 -5.84
C ARG A 51 9.16 -0.75 -5.63
N MET A 52 9.64 -1.89 -5.14
CA MET A 52 8.80 -3.08 -4.96
C MET A 52 7.87 -2.97 -3.75
N LEU A 53 8.32 -2.38 -2.64
CA LEU A 53 7.42 -2.02 -1.54
C LEU A 53 6.48 -0.88 -1.94
N GLY A 54 6.96 0.03 -2.78
CA GLY A 54 6.20 1.17 -3.26
C GLY A 54 5.84 2.11 -2.10
N PRO A 55 4.57 2.56 -2.00
CA PRO A 55 4.16 3.50 -0.96
C PRO A 55 4.23 2.94 0.47
N ASP A 56 4.39 1.62 0.64
CA ASP A 56 4.46 1.01 1.96
C ASP A 56 5.68 1.46 2.78
N LEU A 57 6.71 2.01 2.15
CA LEU A 57 7.82 2.63 2.86
C LEU A 57 7.35 3.78 3.78
N LEU A 58 6.30 4.50 3.38
CA LEU A 58 5.77 5.63 4.13
C LEU A 58 4.57 5.25 5.01
N LEU A 59 4.17 3.97 5.00
CA LEU A 59 3.02 3.47 5.76
C LEU A 59 3.11 3.69 7.28
N PRO A 60 4.28 3.55 7.94
CA PRO A 60 4.38 3.83 9.38
C PRO A 60 3.96 5.25 9.73
N ALA A 61 4.31 6.23 8.89
CA ALA A 61 3.93 7.61 9.09
C ALA A 61 2.41 7.81 9.00
N LEU A 62 1.74 7.11 8.06
CA LEU A 62 0.28 7.09 7.95
C LEU A 62 -0.37 6.50 9.20
N VAL A 63 0.06 5.29 9.61
CA VAL A 63 -0.54 4.56 10.73
C VAL A 63 -0.41 5.34 12.04
N HIS A 64 0.75 5.99 12.26
CA HIS A 64 1.01 6.74 13.47
C HIS A 64 0.61 8.23 13.39
N GLY A 65 0.05 8.67 12.24
CA GLY A 65 -0.41 10.06 12.04
C GLY A 65 0.71 11.10 12.09
N ARG A 66 1.93 10.74 11.70
CA ARG A 66 3.12 11.60 11.75
C ARG A 66 3.57 12.00 10.33
N PRO A 67 4.33 13.10 10.18
CA PRO A 67 5.02 13.37 8.93
C PRO A 67 5.94 12.21 8.52
N PRO A 68 5.98 11.83 7.23
CA PRO A 68 6.98 10.89 6.75
C PRO A 68 8.38 11.49 6.87
N HIS A 69 9.38 10.63 7.05
CA HIS A 69 10.76 11.09 7.16
C HIS A 69 11.26 11.57 5.79
N PRO A 70 11.93 12.75 5.68
CA PRO A 70 12.33 13.32 4.40
C PRO A 70 13.24 12.40 3.56
N GLN A 71 14.08 11.58 4.19
CA GLN A 71 14.94 10.63 3.47
C GLN A 71 14.14 9.50 2.81
N ASP A 72 13.02 9.08 3.42
CA ASP A 72 12.17 8.02 2.88
C ASP A 72 11.39 8.54 1.67
N VAL A 73 10.88 9.78 1.77
CA VAL A 73 10.27 10.49 0.64
C VAL A 73 11.26 10.66 -0.52
N ALA A 74 12.49 11.09 -0.23
CA ALA A 74 13.55 11.20 -1.22
C ALA A 74 13.95 9.85 -1.83
N ALA A 75 13.92 8.76 -1.06
CA ALA A 75 14.15 7.41 -1.56
C ALA A 75 13.03 6.96 -2.52
N CYS A 76 11.77 7.21 -2.18
CA CYS A 76 10.62 6.94 -3.05
C CYS A 76 10.73 7.69 -4.38
N ARG A 77 11.06 8.99 -4.35
CA ARG A 77 11.28 9.79 -5.57
C ARG A 77 12.43 9.23 -6.41
N ARG A 78 13.60 9.00 -5.80
CA ARG A 78 14.75 8.41 -6.52
C ARG A 78 14.40 7.06 -7.15
N ALA A 79 13.64 6.21 -6.46
CA ALA A 79 13.20 4.94 -7.00
C ALA A 79 12.19 5.10 -8.16
N ALA A 80 11.29 6.08 -8.09
CA ALA A 80 10.37 6.40 -9.18
C ALA A 80 11.14 6.89 -10.43
N ASP A 81 12.08 7.81 -10.25
CA ASP A 81 12.89 8.40 -11.32
C ASP A 81 13.85 7.38 -11.97
N THR A 82 14.43 6.50 -11.15
CA THR A 82 15.38 5.47 -11.63
C THR A 82 14.68 4.39 -12.44
N PHE A 83 13.41 4.10 -12.13
CA PHE A 83 12.67 2.98 -12.70
C PHE A 83 11.31 3.41 -13.28
N PRO A 84 11.28 4.27 -14.31
CA PRO A 84 10.02 4.64 -14.94
C PRO A 84 9.37 3.42 -15.63
N PRO A 85 8.02 3.32 -15.64
CA PRO A 85 7.33 2.33 -16.46
C PRO A 85 7.69 2.51 -17.95
N ARG A 86 7.96 1.40 -18.62
CA ARG A 86 8.04 1.33 -20.09
C ARG A 86 6.64 1.41 -20.72
N ALA A 87 6.55 1.78 -21.99
CA ALA A 87 5.29 1.88 -22.73
C ALA A 87 4.46 0.58 -22.74
N ASP A 88 5.14 -0.56 -22.70
CA ASP A 88 4.60 -1.93 -22.65
C ASP A 88 4.45 -2.49 -21.22
N SER A 89 4.62 -1.66 -20.19
CA SER A 89 4.51 -2.10 -18.80
C SER A 89 3.12 -2.61 -18.49
N SER A 90 3.08 -3.65 -17.65
CA SER A 90 1.80 -4.18 -17.15
C SER A 90 1.00 -3.11 -16.40
N PRO A 91 -0.35 -3.19 -16.38
CA PRO A 91 -1.17 -2.27 -15.60
C PRO A 91 -0.76 -2.20 -14.13
N VAL A 92 -0.38 -3.32 -13.51
CA VAL A 92 0.11 -3.37 -12.13
C VAL A 92 1.35 -2.50 -11.96
N THR A 93 2.33 -2.60 -12.86
CA THR A 93 3.55 -1.80 -12.81
C THR A 93 3.27 -0.30 -12.93
N VAL A 94 2.33 0.07 -13.80
CA VAL A 94 1.93 1.48 -13.98
C VAL A 94 1.26 2.01 -12.72
N TRP A 95 0.33 1.25 -12.12
CA TRP A 95 -0.35 1.64 -10.88
C TRP A 95 0.58 1.69 -9.66
N SER A 96 1.50 0.72 -9.51
CA SER A 96 2.50 0.76 -8.43
C SER A 96 3.41 1.98 -8.54
N HIS A 97 3.85 2.32 -9.77
CA HIS A 97 4.66 3.51 -9.99
C HIS A 97 3.86 4.80 -9.74
N TRP A 98 2.63 4.90 -10.24
CA TRP A 98 1.75 6.03 -9.98
C TRP A 98 1.57 6.26 -8.47
N ALA A 99 1.32 5.20 -7.70
CA ALA A 99 1.14 5.32 -6.26
C ALA A 99 2.41 5.81 -5.54
N LEU A 100 3.58 5.31 -5.96
CA LEU A 100 4.88 5.74 -5.44
C LEU A 100 5.16 7.22 -5.72
N THR A 101 4.91 7.69 -6.94
CA THR A 101 5.08 9.09 -7.33
C THR A 101 4.13 9.99 -6.55
N ARG A 102 2.83 9.66 -6.51
CA ARG A 102 1.81 10.48 -5.84
C ARG A 102 2.11 10.66 -4.35
N MET A 103 2.48 9.58 -3.65
CA MET A 103 2.79 9.70 -2.23
C MET A 103 4.07 10.51 -1.93
N SER A 104 5.04 10.47 -2.84
CA SER A 104 6.26 11.28 -2.70
C SER A 104 5.96 12.77 -2.87
N ASP A 105 5.15 13.12 -3.86
CA ASP A 105 4.82 14.52 -4.18
C ASP A 105 3.91 15.17 -3.11
N HIS A 106 2.93 14.43 -2.60
CA HIS A 106 2.05 14.93 -1.52
C HIS A 106 2.80 15.16 -0.20
N SER A 107 3.84 14.39 0.07
CA SER A 107 4.65 14.52 1.28
C SER A 107 5.46 15.83 1.28
N ASP A 108 5.98 16.24 0.13
CA ASP A 108 6.76 17.47 -0.03
C ASP A 108 5.89 18.73 0.02
N ALA A 109 4.71 18.72 -0.61
CA ALA A 109 3.77 19.83 -0.55
C ALA A 109 3.40 20.20 0.89
N ARG A 110 3.35 19.23 1.80
CA ARG A 110 3.11 19.45 3.23
C ARG A 110 4.35 19.99 3.97
N SER A 111 5.56 19.61 3.56
CA SER A 111 6.79 20.14 4.15
C SER A 111 6.99 21.63 3.86
N VAL A 112 6.40 22.14 2.77
CA VAL A 112 6.50 23.54 2.34
C VAL A 112 5.35 24.39 2.88
N THR A 113 4.23 23.81 3.30
CA THR A 113 2.99 24.56 3.57
C THR A 113 2.38 24.25 4.95
N PHE A 114 2.72 25.08 5.94
CA PHE A 114 1.86 25.36 7.09
C PHE A 114 0.83 26.43 6.67
N GLY A 115 -0.06 26.06 5.75
CA GLY A 115 -1.07 26.93 5.15
C GLY A 115 -1.81 26.16 4.08
N ALA A 116 -3.11 25.95 4.26
CA ALA A 116 -3.90 25.15 3.31
C ALA A 116 -3.87 25.77 1.90
N PRO A 117 -3.58 25.00 0.84
CA PRO A 117 -3.99 25.36 -0.49
C PRO A 117 -5.32 24.67 -0.83
N ASP A 118 -6.26 25.51 -1.25
CA ASP A 118 -7.53 25.15 -1.86
C ASP A 118 -7.29 24.53 -3.26
N GLY A 119 -7.98 23.43 -3.57
CA GLY A 119 -8.21 22.93 -4.93
C GLY A 119 -6.99 22.45 -5.74
N LEU A 120 -6.53 21.22 -5.50
CA LEU A 120 -5.84 20.44 -6.53
C LEU A 120 -6.88 19.68 -7.38
N PRO A 121 -6.71 19.55 -8.71
CA PRO A 121 -7.60 18.75 -9.54
C PRO A 121 -7.59 17.30 -9.07
N ALA A 122 -8.78 16.69 -8.96
CA ALA A 122 -8.92 15.27 -8.66
C ALA A 122 -8.41 14.45 -9.86
N GLU A 123 -7.15 14.04 -9.82
CA GLU A 123 -6.53 13.19 -10.83
C GLU A 123 -6.70 11.71 -10.44
N HIS A 124 -7.66 11.05 -11.11
CA HIS A 124 -8.21 9.75 -10.70
C HIS A 124 -7.39 8.50 -11.08
N GLY A 125 -6.23 8.67 -11.73
CA GLY A 125 -5.38 7.56 -12.19
C GLY A 125 -4.26 7.99 -13.16
N PRO A 126 -3.41 7.04 -13.60
CA PRO A 126 -2.23 7.30 -14.45
C PRO A 126 -2.56 7.75 -15.89
N ASP A 127 -3.82 7.71 -16.31
CA ASP A 127 -4.25 8.08 -17.67
C ASP A 127 -4.82 9.51 -17.79
N HIS A 128 -4.83 10.31 -16.72
CA HIS A 128 -5.32 11.70 -16.79
C HIS A 128 -4.34 12.68 -17.45
N ASP A 129 -3.04 12.35 -17.51
CA ASP A 129 -1.99 13.27 -17.98
C ASP A 129 -1.51 12.99 -19.43
N ALA A 130 -1.94 11.89 -20.04
CA ALA A 130 -1.60 11.56 -21.41
C ALA A 130 -2.80 10.91 -22.10
N GLY A 131 -3.21 11.45 -23.25
CA GLY A 131 -4.41 11.08 -24.03
C GLY A 131 -4.53 9.63 -24.54
N SER A 132 -4.02 8.63 -23.82
CA SER A 132 -4.36 7.22 -23.94
C SER A 132 -5.67 6.94 -23.19
N GLY A 133 -6.79 7.05 -23.90
CA GLY A 133 -8.13 6.99 -23.32
C GLY A 133 -8.46 5.69 -22.58
N GLY A 134 -9.08 5.85 -21.40
CA GLY A 134 -10.14 5.03 -20.79
C GLY A 134 -9.92 3.53 -20.52
N ALA A 135 -8.95 2.89 -21.17
CA ALA A 135 -8.79 1.44 -21.19
C ALA A 135 -8.02 0.91 -19.96
N ARG A 136 -7.09 1.68 -19.38
CA ARG A 136 -6.36 1.23 -18.17
C ARG A 136 -7.15 1.50 -16.89
N ASP A 137 -8.05 2.49 -16.89
CA ASP A 137 -9.01 2.73 -15.81
C ASP A 137 -10.17 1.72 -15.81
N ALA A 138 -10.58 1.21 -16.98
CA ALA A 138 -11.61 0.18 -17.11
C ALA A 138 -11.13 -1.24 -16.74
N TRP A 139 -9.81 -1.44 -16.67
CA TRP A 139 -9.19 -2.76 -16.58
C TRP A 139 -9.55 -3.60 -15.34
N PRO A 140 -9.70 -3.06 -14.11
CA PRO A 140 -9.99 -3.93 -12.98
C PRO A 140 -11.47 -4.37 -12.92
N ALA A 141 -12.39 -3.64 -13.56
CA ALA A 141 -13.84 -3.92 -13.46
C ALA A 141 -14.28 -5.18 -14.22
N ALA A 142 -13.64 -5.49 -15.36
CA ALA A 142 -14.09 -6.54 -16.28
C ALA A 142 -13.42 -7.91 -16.07
N VAL A 143 -12.42 -8.03 -15.21
CA VAL A 143 -11.65 -9.28 -15.05
C VAL A 143 -12.31 -10.29 -14.09
N PRO A 144 -12.18 -11.61 -14.35
CA PRO A 144 -12.64 -12.66 -13.44
C PRO A 144 -12.04 -12.49 -12.04
N TRP A 145 -12.77 -12.94 -11.00
CA TRP A 145 -12.37 -12.72 -9.60
C TRP A 145 -10.97 -13.24 -9.28
N GLN A 146 -10.54 -14.36 -9.85
CA GLN A 146 -9.20 -14.91 -9.60
C GLN A 146 -8.10 -13.95 -10.06
N GLN A 147 -8.28 -13.37 -11.24
CA GLN A 147 -7.34 -12.42 -11.82
C GLN A 147 -7.41 -11.08 -11.08
N LEU A 148 -8.62 -10.62 -10.72
CA LEU A 148 -8.80 -9.42 -9.91
C LEU A 148 -8.04 -9.54 -8.59
N THR A 149 -8.28 -10.60 -7.80
CA THR A 149 -7.63 -10.75 -6.49
C THR A 149 -6.11 -10.83 -6.64
N HIS A 150 -5.60 -11.53 -7.65
CA HIS A 150 -4.16 -11.59 -7.87
C HIS A 150 -3.56 -10.21 -8.18
N GLN A 151 -4.20 -9.43 -9.05
CA GLN A 151 -3.74 -8.07 -9.37
C GLN A 151 -3.86 -7.12 -8.18
N LEU A 152 -4.96 -7.20 -7.43
CA LEU A 152 -5.12 -6.43 -6.20
C LEU A 152 -4.08 -6.83 -5.15
N ALA A 153 -3.70 -8.10 -5.05
CA ALA A 153 -2.63 -8.51 -4.14
C ALA A 153 -1.29 -7.87 -4.49
N LEU A 154 -0.94 -7.77 -5.78
CA LEU A 154 0.26 -7.04 -6.22
C LEU A 154 0.17 -5.52 -5.99
N LEU A 155 -1.05 -4.99 -5.90
CA LEU A 155 -1.36 -3.58 -5.63
C LEU A 155 -1.79 -3.34 -4.18
N ALA A 156 -1.53 -4.28 -3.26
CA ALA A 156 -1.86 -4.12 -1.85
C ALA A 156 -1.32 -2.83 -1.20
N PRO A 157 -0.17 -2.25 -1.62
CA PRO A 157 0.26 -0.94 -1.11
C PRO A 157 -0.75 0.20 -1.35
N LEU A 158 -1.67 0.08 -2.33
CA LEU A 158 -2.74 1.06 -2.57
C LEU A 158 -3.94 0.87 -1.63
N ALA A 159 -4.01 -0.24 -0.90
CA ALA A 159 -5.06 -0.49 0.08
C ALA A 159 -4.80 0.35 1.34
N VAL A 160 -5.33 1.58 1.35
CA VAL A 160 -5.27 2.51 2.48
C VAL A 160 -6.69 2.97 2.87
N PRO A 161 -6.96 3.28 4.15
CA PRO A 161 -8.26 3.80 4.60
C PRO A 161 -8.58 5.15 3.95
N GLY A 162 -9.82 5.33 3.48
CA GLY A 162 -10.28 6.58 2.85
C GLY A 162 -11.06 7.52 3.77
N ASP A 163 -11.49 7.03 4.93
CA ASP A 163 -12.42 7.66 5.86
C ASP A 163 -11.75 8.42 7.01
N THR A 164 -10.42 8.41 7.09
CA THR A 164 -9.72 8.93 8.27
C THR A 164 -9.24 10.36 8.06
N ALA A 165 -9.55 11.24 9.02
CA ALA A 165 -8.91 12.56 9.14
C ALA A 165 -7.36 12.45 9.13
N THR A 166 -6.84 11.30 9.55
CA THR A 166 -5.42 10.92 9.49
C THR A 166 -4.93 10.64 8.05
N ALA A 167 -5.71 9.96 7.21
CA ALA A 167 -5.38 9.74 5.80
C ALA A 167 -5.37 11.05 5.00
N ALA A 168 -6.30 11.97 5.33
CA ALA A 168 -6.30 13.33 4.79
C ALA A 168 -5.05 14.11 5.22
N ALA A 169 -4.68 14.03 6.50
CA ALA A 169 -3.48 14.70 7.01
C ALA A 169 -2.19 14.18 6.35
N CYS A 170 -2.11 12.89 6.03
CA CYS A 170 -0.92 12.28 5.43
C CYS A 170 -0.92 12.28 3.90
N GLY A 171 -1.94 12.84 3.22
CA GLY A 171 -1.99 12.91 1.74
C GLY A 171 -2.24 11.56 1.06
N HIS A 172 -2.77 10.58 1.77
CA HIS A 172 -3.03 9.23 1.25
C HIS A 172 -4.43 9.06 0.66
N THR A 173 -5.30 10.08 0.79
CA THR A 173 -6.66 10.11 0.22
C THR A 173 -6.65 9.84 -1.28
N VAL A 174 -5.64 10.32 -2.01
CA VAL A 174 -5.49 10.09 -3.46
C VAL A 174 -5.42 8.60 -3.80
N LEU A 175 -4.80 7.77 -2.96
CA LEU A 175 -4.74 6.32 -3.19
C LEU A 175 -6.09 5.66 -2.88
N ALA A 176 -6.77 6.09 -1.81
CA ALA A 176 -8.09 5.58 -1.46
C ALA A 176 -9.16 5.90 -2.53
N GLU A 177 -9.00 7.00 -3.28
CA GLU A 177 -9.92 7.43 -4.34
C GLU A 177 -9.58 6.87 -5.73
N SER A 178 -8.42 6.21 -5.86
CA SER A 178 -7.96 5.61 -7.11
C SER A 178 -8.98 4.65 -7.74
N ALA A 179 -8.93 4.49 -9.06
CA ALA A 179 -9.78 3.53 -9.77
C ALA A 179 -9.61 2.09 -9.23
N VAL A 180 -8.40 1.71 -8.82
CA VAL A 180 -8.10 0.40 -8.19
C VAL A 180 -8.86 0.24 -6.88
N ALA A 181 -8.78 1.23 -5.99
CA ALA A 181 -9.47 1.18 -4.70
C ALA A 181 -11.00 1.17 -4.86
N ARG A 182 -11.51 1.88 -5.87
CA ARG A 182 -12.94 1.88 -6.21
C ARG A 182 -13.43 0.50 -6.66
N VAL A 183 -12.67 -0.20 -7.51
CA VAL A 183 -13.03 -1.56 -7.92
C VAL A 183 -12.97 -2.53 -6.75
N ALA A 184 -11.98 -2.41 -5.86
CA ALA A 184 -11.91 -3.23 -4.65
C ALA A 184 -13.16 -3.07 -3.77
N ARG A 185 -13.61 -1.81 -3.56
CA ARG A 185 -14.86 -1.51 -2.82
C ARG A 185 -16.12 -2.09 -3.45
N GLN A 186 -16.16 -2.22 -4.78
CA GLN A 186 -17.32 -2.77 -5.48
C GLN A 186 -17.40 -4.29 -5.44
N ARG A 187 -16.30 -4.98 -5.07
CA ARG A 187 -16.21 -6.45 -5.17
C ARG A 187 -15.66 -7.14 -3.91
N PRO A 188 -16.16 -6.84 -2.70
CA PRO A 188 -15.66 -7.43 -1.45
C PRO A 188 -15.84 -8.96 -1.39
N VAL A 189 -16.92 -9.50 -1.98
CA VAL A 189 -17.15 -10.96 -2.03
C VAL A 189 -16.10 -11.69 -2.87
N ASP A 190 -15.65 -11.09 -3.97
CA ASP A 190 -14.63 -11.67 -4.82
C ASP A 190 -13.25 -11.60 -4.18
N LEU A 191 -12.94 -10.51 -3.47
CA LEU A 191 -11.77 -10.41 -2.60
C LEU A 191 -11.79 -11.47 -1.50
N ALA A 192 -12.94 -11.69 -0.84
CA ALA A 192 -13.09 -12.73 0.20
C ALA A 192 -12.86 -14.13 -0.37
N ARG A 193 -13.40 -14.44 -1.56
CA ARG A 193 -13.12 -15.71 -2.28
C ARG A 193 -11.63 -15.85 -2.59
N GLY A 194 -11.01 -14.77 -3.03
CA GLY A 194 -9.59 -14.65 -3.28
C GLY A 194 -8.72 -14.96 -2.06
N PHE A 195 -9.03 -14.34 -0.92
CA PHE A 195 -8.39 -14.58 0.37
C PHE A 195 -8.47 -16.06 0.77
N VAL A 196 -9.67 -16.63 0.79
CA VAL A 196 -9.88 -18.05 1.17
C VAL A 196 -9.14 -18.98 0.22
N ARG A 197 -9.15 -18.68 -1.09
CA ARG A 197 -8.39 -19.48 -2.07
C ARG A 197 -6.88 -19.42 -1.82
N ALA A 198 -6.34 -18.24 -1.52
CA ALA A 198 -4.92 -18.06 -1.25
C ALA A 198 -4.50 -18.83 0.02
N VAL A 199 -5.28 -18.71 1.10
CA VAL A 199 -5.10 -19.50 2.34
C VAL A 199 -5.10 -21.01 2.05
N ARG A 200 -6.09 -21.52 1.30
CA ARG A 200 -6.16 -22.94 0.96
C ARG A 200 -5.00 -23.42 0.09
N ARG A 201 -4.41 -22.54 -0.71
CA ARG A 201 -3.24 -22.82 -1.55
C ARG A 201 -1.91 -22.59 -0.84
N ARG A 202 -1.93 -22.13 0.41
CA ARG A 202 -0.74 -21.71 1.17
C ARG A 202 0.04 -20.60 0.47
N ASP A 203 -0.65 -19.78 -0.30
CA ASP A 203 -0.10 -18.56 -0.88
C ASP A 203 -0.29 -17.43 0.14
N TRP A 204 0.58 -17.43 1.14
CA TRP A 204 0.45 -16.55 2.31
C TRP A 204 0.61 -15.08 1.96
N LEU A 205 1.48 -14.75 0.99
CA LEU A 205 1.66 -13.38 0.54
C LEU A 205 0.40 -12.86 -0.16
N GLN A 206 -0.19 -13.64 -1.08
CA GLN A 206 -1.44 -13.25 -1.72
C GLN A 206 -2.59 -13.19 -0.70
N ALA A 207 -2.62 -14.09 0.30
CA ALA A 207 -3.62 -14.06 1.36
C ALA A 207 -3.51 -12.79 2.22
N ALA A 208 -2.30 -12.43 2.68
CA ALA A 208 -2.09 -11.22 3.47
C ALA A 208 -2.44 -9.95 2.68
N ALA A 209 -2.00 -9.88 1.42
CA ALA A 209 -2.29 -8.78 0.52
C ALA A 209 -3.80 -8.60 0.25
N ALA A 210 -4.53 -9.70 0.02
CA ALA A 210 -5.99 -9.68 -0.11
C ALA A 210 -6.68 -9.29 1.21
N GLY A 211 -6.17 -9.77 2.34
CA GLY A 211 -6.64 -9.43 3.68
C GLY A 211 -6.52 -7.92 3.98
N ARG A 212 -5.45 -7.29 3.53
CA ARG A 212 -5.28 -5.83 3.61
C ARG A 212 -6.33 -5.07 2.82
N TRP A 213 -6.66 -5.49 1.61
CA TRP A 213 -7.78 -4.91 0.86
C TRP A 213 -9.10 -5.07 1.60
N LEU A 214 -9.36 -6.26 2.15
CA LEU A 214 -10.56 -6.53 2.94
C LEU A 214 -10.65 -5.66 4.21
N ALA A 215 -9.52 -5.22 4.78
CA ALA A 215 -9.52 -4.32 5.93
C ALA A 215 -10.01 -2.90 5.61
N VAL A 216 -9.85 -2.45 4.35
CA VAL A 216 -10.14 -1.07 3.93
C VAL A 216 -11.42 -0.93 3.09
N VAL A 217 -12.10 -2.04 2.79
CA VAL A 217 -13.41 -2.02 2.09
C VAL A 217 -14.54 -2.29 3.08
N ASP A 218 -15.74 -1.88 2.68
CA ASP A 218 -16.98 -2.16 3.39
C ASP A 218 -17.59 -3.50 2.95
N ASP A 219 -18.67 -3.90 3.63
CA ASP A 219 -19.49 -5.07 3.28
C ASP A 219 -18.72 -6.39 3.16
N VAL A 220 -17.62 -6.53 3.91
CA VAL A 220 -16.91 -7.81 4.05
C VAL A 220 -17.83 -8.84 4.71
N PRO A 221 -18.01 -10.04 4.13
CA PRO A 221 -18.87 -11.06 4.71
C PRO A 221 -18.43 -11.41 6.14
N LYS A 222 -19.33 -11.24 7.12
CA LYS A 222 -19.04 -11.56 8.54
C LYS A 222 -18.60 -13.01 8.74
N THR A 223 -19.14 -13.92 7.95
CA THR A 223 -18.78 -15.35 7.95
C THR A 223 -17.35 -15.63 7.50
N LEU A 224 -16.66 -14.65 6.91
CA LEU A 224 -15.24 -14.78 6.55
C LEU A 224 -14.35 -14.91 7.79
N GLY A 225 -14.73 -14.28 8.91
CA GLY A 225 -13.87 -14.22 10.11
C GLY A 225 -12.52 -13.57 9.81
N LEU A 226 -12.52 -12.38 9.21
CA LEU A 226 -11.31 -11.73 8.67
C LEU A 226 -10.21 -11.60 9.72
N ASP A 227 -10.51 -11.14 10.93
CA ASP A 227 -9.51 -10.94 11.98
C ASP A 227 -8.79 -12.25 12.33
N SER A 228 -9.55 -13.31 12.62
CA SER A 228 -8.97 -14.65 12.86
C SER A 228 -8.25 -15.22 11.63
N GLY A 229 -8.72 -14.89 10.43
CA GLY A 229 -8.06 -15.26 9.19
C GLY A 229 -6.70 -14.58 9.02
N LEU A 230 -6.60 -13.30 9.37
CA LEU A 230 -5.34 -12.55 9.35
C LEU A 230 -4.36 -13.08 10.39
N ASP A 231 -4.81 -13.40 11.60
CA ASP A 231 -3.99 -14.02 12.63
C ASP A 231 -3.46 -15.39 12.19
N PHE A 232 -4.30 -16.18 11.52
CA PHE A 232 -3.89 -17.46 10.93
C PHE A 232 -2.85 -17.26 9.82
N VAL A 233 -3.03 -16.28 8.93
CA VAL A 233 -2.07 -15.97 7.86
C VAL A 233 -0.73 -15.50 8.45
N LEU A 234 -0.74 -14.67 9.49
CA LEU A 234 0.47 -14.23 10.18
C LEU A 234 1.23 -15.42 10.78
N LEU A 235 0.52 -16.31 11.49
CA LEU A 235 1.10 -17.51 12.08
C LEU A 235 1.69 -18.45 11.02
N MET A 236 1.01 -18.62 9.89
CA MET A 236 1.42 -19.56 8.84
C MET A 236 2.41 -18.97 7.83
N GLY A 237 2.50 -17.64 7.73
CA GLY A 237 3.39 -16.91 6.85
C GLY A 237 4.88 -17.10 7.17
N GLY A 238 5.18 -17.60 8.37
CA GLY A 238 6.54 -17.86 8.82
C GLY A 238 7.32 -16.57 8.99
N SER A 239 8.52 -16.51 8.42
CA SER A 239 9.42 -15.37 8.52
C SER A 239 9.47 -14.51 7.24
N ASP A 240 8.43 -14.51 6.41
CA ASP A 240 8.37 -13.58 5.25
C ASP A 240 7.86 -12.20 5.73
N PRO A 241 8.73 -11.17 5.81
CA PRO A 241 8.37 -9.86 6.32
C PRO A 241 7.35 -9.14 5.44
N ARG A 242 7.15 -9.54 4.18
CA ARG A 242 6.10 -8.98 3.33
C ARG A 242 4.72 -9.49 3.71
N VAL A 243 4.64 -10.73 4.23
CA VAL A 243 3.40 -11.26 4.81
C VAL A 243 3.07 -10.45 6.07
N ASP A 244 4.04 -10.31 6.98
CA ASP A 244 3.91 -9.51 8.19
C ASP A 244 3.47 -8.07 7.88
N LEU A 245 4.10 -7.42 6.89
CA LEU A 245 3.79 -6.06 6.46
C LEU A 245 2.31 -5.92 6.10
N HIS A 246 1.79 -6.79 5.25
CA HIS A 246 0.40 -6.71 4.82
C HIS A 246 -0.60 -7.06 5.92
N VAL A 247 -0.29 -8.05 6.78
CA VAL A 247 -1.16 -8.38 7.91
C VAL A 247 -1.19 -7.25 8.94
N HIS A 248 -0.04 -6.71 9.34
CA HIS A 248 0.01 -5.61 10.30
C HIS A 248 -0.64 -4.34 9.74
N ALA A 249 -0.44 -4.02 8.45
CA ALA A 249 -1.19 -2.95 7.79
C ALA A 249 -2.70 -3.15 7.93
N ALA A 250 -3.20 -4.37 7.62
CA ALA A 250 -4.61 -4.71 7.73
C ALA A 250 -5.15 -4.54 9.16
N GLN A 251 -4.42 -5.05 10.16
CA GLN A 251 -4.79 -4.96 11.57
C GLN A 251 -4.82 -3.50 12.06
N HIS A 252 -3.84 -2.68 11.69
CA HIS A 252 -3.85 -1.26 12.02
C HIS A 252 -5.03 -0.52 11.40
N PHE A 253 -5.34 -0.77 10.12
CA PHE A 253 -6.50 -0.15 9.47
C PHE A 253 -7.81 -0.55 10.12
N ARG A 254 -7.96 -1.83 10.48
CA ARG A 254 -9.10 -2.34 11.25
C ARG A 254 -9.25 -1.60 12.57
N ALA A 255 -8.17 -1.44 13.33
CA ALA A 255 -8.18 -0.75 14.61
C ALA A 255 -8.56 0.73 14.49
N ILE A 256 -8.00 1.43 13.49
CA ILE A 256 -8.31 2.84 13.23
C ILE A 256 -9.80 3.03 12.90
N ARG A 257 -10.38 2.15 12.07
CA ARG A 257 -11.80 2.23 11.68
C ARG A 257 -12.74 1.94 12.85
N SER A 258 -12.42 0.94 13.67
CA SER A 258 -13.21 0.66 14.88
C SER A 258 -13.21 1.84 15.85
N ALA A 259 -12.06 2.51 16.05
CA ALA A 259 -11.96 3.69 16.90
C ALA A 259 -12.71 4.93 16.35
N GLY A 260 -12.89 5.02 15.03
CA GLY A 260 -13.69 6.06 14.39
C GLY A 260 -15.18 5.91 14.70
N VAL A 261 -15.73 4.69 14.56
CA VAL A 261 -17.15 4.37 14.82
C VAL A 261 -17.53 4.67 16.27
N GLU A 262 -16.67 4.30 17.24
CA GLU A 262 -16.94 4.56 18.67
C GLU A 262 -16.99 6.05 19.03
N ARG A 263 -16.27 6.92 18.30
CA ARG A 263 -16.30 8.37 18.53
C ARG A 263 -17.57 9.03 17.97
N GLU A 264 -18.11 8.53 16.87
CA GLU A 264 -19.34 9.06 16.28
C GLU A 264 -20.56 8.72 17.17
N ASP A 265 -20.64 7.50 17.68
CA ASP A 265 -21.72 7.07 18.59
C ASP A 265 -21.68 7.79 19.96
N GLY A 266 -20.49 8.21 20.41
CA GLY A 266 -20.29 8.93 21.68
C GLY A 266 -20.76 10.39 21.70
N THR A 267 -21.13 10.97 20.55
CA THR A 267 -21.67 12.34 20.44
C THR A 267 -23.21 12.40 20.40
N GLY A 268 -23.87 11.26 20.61
CA GLY A 268 -25.31 11.18 20.85
C GLY A 268 -25.74 11.81 22.17
N VAL A 269 -26.04 13.11 22.10
CA VAL A 269 -26.87 13.95 23.00
C VAL A 269 -27.58 13.18 24.14
N ARG A 270 -27.14 13.43 25.39
CA ARG A 270 -28.06 13.39 26.54
C ARG A 270 -28.93 14.64 26.47
N ALA A 271 -30.21 14.45 26.16
CA ALA A 271 -31.28 15.43 26.41
C ALA A 271 -31.55 15.55 27.91
#